data_AF-D6SUU3-F1
#
_entry.id   AF-D6SUU3-F1
#
_cell.length_a   1.000
_cell.length_b   1.000
_cell.length_c   1.000
_cell.angle_alpha   90.00
_cell.angle_beta   90.00
_cell.angle_gamma   90.00
#
_symmetry.space_group_name_H-M   'P 1'
#
loop_
_entity.id
_entity.type
_entity.pdbx_description
1 polymer ?
#
loop_
_entity_poly.entity_id
_entity_poly.type
_entity_poly.pdbx_seq_one_letter_code
_entity_poly.pdbx_strand_id
1 'polypeptide(L)'
;MSIKPDLGMRMVNDGISRNTVQHFYDFRLDHLSVLGRGRYTTIADTPYKGEMHAMSLDFNQEHLEQILDRAPAEIAKQVKAELSKDPLTARTIEFKGGVTISVRAGLGEIQQSLYENFVPLVVQEVLQPDM
;
A
#
# COMPACT_ATOMS: atom_id res chain seq x y z
N MET A 1 22.47 -4.20 -1.97
CA MET A 1 21.03 -4.43 -1.70
C MET A 1 20.48 -5.18 -2.89
N SER A 2 19.90 -6.36 -2.69
CA SER A 2 19.18 -7.04 -3.77
C SER A 2 17.83 -6.36 -3.93
N ILE A 3 17.47 -5.99 -5.15
CA ILE A 3 16.10 -5.60 -5.49
C ILE A 3 15.24 -6.85 -5.27
N LYS A 4 14.16 -6.73 -4.51
CA LYS A 4 13.21 -7.84 -4.32
C LYS A 4 12.29 -7.89 -5.53
N PRO A 5 11.86 -9.08 -5.98
CA PRO A 5 10.88 -9.17 -7.06
C PRO A 5 9.57 -8.48 -6.68
N ASP A 6 8.90 -7.87 -7.66
CA ASP A 6 7.57 -7.28 -7.48
C ASP A 6 6.51 -8.38 -7.32
N LEU A 7 5.70 -8.25 -6.26
CA LEU A 7 4.66 -9.25 -5.95
C LEU A 7 3.57 -9.27 -7.01
N GLY A 8 3.10 -8.12 -7.48
CA GLY A 8 2.02 -8.07 -8.45
C GLY A 8 2.42 -8.68 -9.79
N MET A 9 3.63 -8.40 -10.27
CA MET A 9 4.21 -9.06 -11.44
C MET A 9 4.30 -10.57 -11.25
N ARG A 10 4.71 -11.04 -10.06
CA ARG A 10 4.72 -12.48 -9.77
C ARG A 10 3.31 -13.08 -9.83
N MET A 11 2.30 -12.40 -9.27
CA MET A 11 0.91 -12.84 -9.34
C MET A 11 0.38 -12.90 -10.78
N VAL A 12 0.69 -11.89 -11.61
CA VAL A 12 0.35 -11.88 -13.04
C VAL A 12 0.99 -13.08 -13.76
N ASN A 13 2.29 -13.34 -13.51
CA ASN A 13 3.00 -14.47 -14.11
C ASN A 13 2.47 -15.83 -13.65
N ASP A 14 1.91 -15.90 -12.45
CA ASP A 14 1.21 -17.07 -11.93
C ASP A 14 -0.21 -17.25 -12.53
N GLY A 15 -0.66 -16.33 -13.39
CA GLY A 15 -1.97 -16.37 -14.04
C GLY A 15 -3.12 -15.81 -13.19
N ILE A 16 -2.83 -15.08 -12.11
CA ILE A 16 -3.86 -14.46 -11.28
C ILE A 16 -4.53 -13.33 -12.05
N SER A 17 -5.85 -13.42 -12.19
CA SER A 17 -6.66 -12.40 -12.83
C SER A 17 -6.74 -11.14 -11.98
N ARG A 18 -6.79 -9.97 -12.61
CA ARG A 18 -7.05 -8.67 -11.95
C ARG A 18 -8.39 -8.62 -11.20
N ASN A 19 -9.34 -9.47 -11.57
CA ASN A 19 -10.63 -9.60 -10.89
C ASN A 19 -10.56 -10.47 -9.62
N THR A 20 -9.41 -11.09 -9.35
CA THR A 20 -9.21 -11.90 -8.14
C THR A 20 -8.92 -10.98 -6.97
N VAL A 21 -9.79 -11.01 -5.96
CA VAL A 21 -9.61 -10.24 -4.73
C VAL A 21 -8.68 -10.99 -3.79
N GLN A 22 -7.54 -10.39 -3.48
CA GLN A 22 -6.58 -10.87 -2.50
C GLN A 22 -6.89 -10.30 -1.12
N HIS A 23 -6.68 -11.09 -0.07
CA HIS A 23 -6.88 -10.68 1.31
C HIS A 23 -5.53 -10.62 2.02
N PHE A 24 -5.24 -9.48 2.64
CA PHE A 24 -4.05 -9.25 3.45
C PHE A 24 -4.49 -8.86 4.85
N TYR A 25 -4.32 -9.75 5.83
CA TYR A 25 -4.88 -9.54 7.17
C TYR A 25 -3.97 -8.74 8.12
N ASP A 26 -2.65 -8.76 7.90
CA ASP A 26 -1.68 -8.11 8.77
C ASP A 26 -0.71 -7.22 7.99
N PHE A 27 -1.25 -6.41 7.07
CA PHE A 27 -0.44 -5.54 6.25
C PHE A 27 0.07 -4.35 7.07
N ARG A 28 1.39 -4.28 7.24
CA ARG A 28 2.04 -3.25 8.04
C ARG A 28 2.52 -2.09 7.16
N LEU A 29 2.01 -0.89 7.45
CA LEU A 29 2.47 0.37 6.86
C LEU A 29 3.46 1.00 7.84
N ASP A 30 4.69 1.26 7.40
CA ASP A 30 5.66 2.06 8.17
C ASP A 30 5.88 3.45 7.52
N HIS A 31 5.43 3.62 6.28
CA HIS A 31 5.48 4.88 5.55
C HIS A 31 4.30 5.00 4.59
N LEU A 32 4.05 6.22 4.13
CA LEU A 32 3.04 6.57 3.14
C LEU A 32 3.67 7.46 2.08
N SER A 33 3.56 7.09 0.81
CA SER A 33 3.95 7.94 -0.31
C SER A 33 2.73 8.62 -0.92
N VAL A 34 2.81 9.95 -1.06
CA VAL A 34 1.83 10.78 -1.77
C VAL A 34 2.19 10.75 -3.25
N LEU A 35 1.24 10.41 -4.12
CA LEU A 35 1.39 10.41 -5.58
C LEU A 35 0.68 11.61 -6.24
N GLY A 36 -0.08 12.35 -5.45
CA GLY A 36 -0.91 13.48 -5.87
C GLY A 36 -2.14 13.58 -4.98
N ARG A 37 -3.02 14.54 -5.26
CA ARG A 37 -4.22 14.76 -4.46
C ARG A 37 -5.05 13.47 -4.33
N GLY A 38 -5.22 12.99 -3.10
CA GLY A 38 -6.06 11.83 -2.80
C GLY A 38 -5.55 10.51 -3.38
N ARG A 39 -4.28 10.43 -3.79
CA ARG A 39 -3.65 9.22 -4.33
C ARG A 39 -2.41 8.88 -3.52
N TYR A 40 -2.40 7.67 -3.00
CA TYR A 40 -1.39 7.22 -2.06
C TYR A 40 -0.88 5.83 -2.42
N THR A 41 0.35 5.55 -2.02
CA THR A 41 0.92 4.22 -2.10
C THR A 41 1.82 3.94 -0.89
N THR A 42 2.07 2.69 -0.62
CA THR A 42 3.05 2.23 0.37
C THR A 42 3.67 0.93 -0.14
N ILE A 43 4.90 0.65 0.28
CA ILE A 43 5.60 -0.57 -0.11
C ILE A 43 5.92 -1.37 1.14
N ALA A 44 5.60 -2.66 1.13
CA ALA A 44 6.01 -3.56 2.20
C ALA A 44 6.60 -4.86 1.65
N ASP A 45 7.52 -5.42 2.42
CA ASP A 45 8.07 -6.75 2.17
C ASP A 45 7.02 -7.81 2.53
N THR A 46 6.62 -8.62 1.54
CA THR A 46 5.56 -9.62 1.69
C THR A 46 6.06 -11.01 1.30
N PRO A 47 5.94 -12.03 2.16
CA PRO A 47 6.26 -13.40 1.78
C PRO A 47 5.18 -13.95 0.83
N TYR A 48 5.61 -14.54 -0.28
CA TYR A 48 4.72 -15.19 -1.24
C TYR A 48 5.41 -16.40 -1.86
N LYS A 49 4.78 -17.58 -1.78
CA LYS A 49 5.31 -18.86 -2.27
C LYS A 49 6.77 -19.17 -1.84
N GLY A 50 7.13 -18.82 -0.61
CA GLY A 50 8.45 -19.10 -0.02
C GLY A 50 9.55 -18.07 -0.35
N GLU A 51 9.21 -16.97 -1.02
CA GLU A 51 10.14 -15.90 -1.37
C GLU A 51 9.61 -14.53 -0.92
N MET A 52 10.50 -13.64 -0.50
CA MET A 52 10.16 -12.27 -0.12
C MET A 52 10.04 -11.38 -1.35
N HIS A 53 8.89 -10.73 -1.50
CA HIS A 53 8.61 -9.81 -2.60
C HIS A 53 8.39 -8.40 -2.06
N ALA A 54 8.65 -7.39 -2.90
CA ALA A 54 8.15 -6.05 -2.65
C ALA A 54 6.69 -5.98 -3.12
N MET A 55 5.78 -5.56 -2.25
CA MET A 55 4.39 -5.29 -2.61
C MET A 55 4.14 -3.80 -2.52
N SER A 56 3.78 -3.17 -3.65
CA SER A 56 3.19 -1.83 -3.66
C SER A 56 1.68 -1.94 -3.45
N LEU A 57 1.15 -1.11 -2.56
CA LEU A 57 -0.27 -1.06 -2.23
C LEU A 57 -0.81 0.37 -2.45
N ASP A 58 -1.64 0.52 -3.46
CA ASP A 58 -2.22 1.80 -3.88
C ASP A 58 -3.61 2.00 -3.30
N PHE A 59 -3.90 3.22 -2.85
CA PHE A 59 -5.20 3.55 -2.26
C PHE A 59 -5.53 5.05 -2.38
N ASN A 60 -6.82 5.36 -2.17
CA ASN A 60 -7.36 6.70 -2.33
C ASN A 60 -7.55 7.41 -0.97
N GLN A 61 -8.10 8.62 -1.01
CA GLN A 61 -8.41 9.42 0.19
C GLN A 61 -9.34 8.71 1.17
N GLU A 62 -10.39 8.05 0.69
CA GLU A 62 -11.37 7.37 1.55
C GLU A 62 -10.70 6.22 2.31
N HIS A 63 -9.92 5.39 1.61
CA HIS A 63 -9.15 4.33 2.25
C HIS A 63 -8.12 4.88 3.23
N LEU A 64 -7.45 5.99 2.90
CA LEU A 64 -6.52 6.64 3.82
C LEU A 64 -7.24 7.05 5.12
N GLU A 65 -8.43 7.65 5.03
CA GLU A 65 -9.20 8.02 6.21
C GLU A 65 -9.52 6.81 7.08
N GLN A 66 -9.99 5.70 6.47
CA GLN A 66 -10.25 4.44 7.18
C GLN A 66 -9.00 3.86 7.85
N ILE A 67 -7.82 4.00 7.22
CA ILE A 67 -6.53 3.58 7.80
C ILE A 67 -6.18 4.49 8.99
N LEU A 68 -6.29 5.81 8.84
CA LEU A 68 -5.91 6.77 9.88
C LEU A 68 -6.84 6.76 11.09
N ASP A 69 -8.10 6.36 10.93
CA ASP A 69 -9.04 6.18 12.04
C ASP A 69 -8.64 5.02 12.98
N ARG A 70 -7.76 4.12 12.50
CA ARG A 70 -7.26 2.97 13.27
C ARG A 70 -5.78 3.11 13.62
N ALA A 71 -5.11 4.11 13.07
CA ALA A 71 -3.72 4.39 13.37
C ALA A 71 -3.58 4.91 14.81
N PRO A 72 -2.43 4.68 15.46
CA PRO A 72 -2.06 5.40 16.67
C PRO A 72 -2.25 6.90 16.49
N ALA A 73 -2.84 7.58 17.49
CA ALA A 73 -3.24 8.98 17.39
C ALA A 73 -2.11 9.91 16.93
N GLU A 74 -0.87 9.64 17.37
CA GLU A 74 0.31 10.39 16.97
C GLU A 74 0.64 10.23 15.47
N ILE A 75 0.53 9.01 14.93
CA ILE A 75 0.72 8.75 13.50
C ILE A 75 -0.39 9.44 12.70
N ALA A 76 -1.64 9.29 13.12
CA ALA A 76 -2.78 9.91 12.45
C ALA A 76 -2.63 11.44 12.38
N LYS A 77 -2.23 12.04 13.51
CA LYS A 77 -1.96 13.48 13.62
C LYS A 77 -0.79 13.90 12.74
N GLN A 78 0.31 13.16 12.74
CA GLN A 78 1.48 13.44 11.91
C GLN A 78 1.12 13.43 10.42
N VAL A 79 0.46 12.37 9.94
CA VAL A 79 0.08 12.24 8.52
C VAL A 79 -0.89 13.35 8.13
N LYS A 80 -1.92 13.63 8.94
CA LYS A 80 -2.87 14.73 8.67
C LYS A 80 -2.17 16.09 8.63
N ALA A 81 -1.21 16.34 9.51
CA ALA A 81 -0.43 17.58 9.53
C ALA A 81 0.52 17.72 8.33
N GLU A 82 1.11 16.63 7.85
CA GLU A 82 1.95 16.66 6.65
C GLU A 82 1.14 16.87 5.38
N LEU A 83 -0.03 16.23 5.27
CA LEU A 83 -0.92 16.38 4.11
C LEU A 83 -1.58 17.77 4.04
N SER A 84 -1.87 18.39 5.18
CA SER A 84 -2.47 19.74 5.19
C SER A 84 -1.49 20.82 4.70
N LYS A 85 -0.18 20.61 4.87
CA LYS A 85 0.85 21.51 4.33
C LYS A 85 0.94 21.45 2.81
N ASP A 86 0.86 20.25 2.25
CA ASP A 86 0.98 20.02 0.81
C ASP A 86 0.28 18.71 0.39
N PRO A 87 -0.93 18.73 -0.16
CA PRO A 87 -1.61 17.50 -0.55
C PRO A 87 -1.21 17.00 -1.96
N LEU A 88 -0.27 17.67 -2.65
CA LEU A 88 -0.04 17.48 -4.09
C LEU A 88 1.34 16.92 -4.42
N THR A 89 2.38 17.45 -3.79
CA THR A 89 3.75 17.12 -4.18
C THR A 89 4.07 15.68 -3.82
N ALA A 90 4.58 14.95 -4.81
CA ALA A 90 5.01 13.57 -4.64
C ALA A 90 6.14 13.49 -3.60
N ARG A 91 5.92 12.75 -2.52
CA ARG A 91 6.87 12.60 -1.41
C ARG A 91 6.47 11.44 -0.51
N THR A 92 7.39 11.02 0.34
CA THR A 92 7.13 10.00 1.36
C THR A 92 7.04 10.63 2.74
N ILE A 93 6.03 10.23 3.50
CA ILE A 93 5.82 10.54 4.91
C ILE A 93 6.22 9.29 5.69
N GLU A 94 7.36 9.37 6.37
CA GLU A 94 7.87 8.32 7.27
C GLU A 94 7.27 8.51 8.67
N PHE A 95 6.87 7.43 9.33
CA PHE A 95 6.37 7.49 10.72
C PHE A 95 6.87 6.30 11.55
N LYS A 96 7.04 6.54 12.86
CA LYS A 96 7.54 5.51 13.79
C LYS A 96 6.40 4.71 14.37
N GLY A 97 6.60 3.39 14.51
CA GLY A 97 5.65 2.48 15.18
C GLY A 97 4.77 1.69 14.21
N GLY A 98 4.53 2.23 13.01
CA GLY A 98 3.75 1.59 11.95
C GLY A 98 2.25 1.49 12.24
N VAL A 99 1.47 1.15 11.22
CA VAL A 99 0.03 0.91 11.28
C VAL A 99 -0.23 -0.46 10.64
N THR A 100 -0.79 -1.40 11.40
CA THR A 100 -1.22 -2.69 10.85
C THR A 100 -2.67 -2.60 10.44
N ILE A 101 -2.97 -2.99 9.20
CA ILE A 101 -4.32 -3.02 8.65
C ILE A 101 -4.61 -4.34 7.96
N SER A 102 -5.88 -4.67 7.87
CA SER A 102 -6.39 -5.74 7.02
C SER A 102 -7.06 -5.11 5.78
N VAL A 103 -6.73 -5.58 4.58
CA VAL A 103 -7.27 -5.05 3.32
C VAL A 103 -7.65 -6.15 2.33
N ARG A 104 -8.63 -5.84 1.50
CA ARG A 104 -8.84 -6.51 0.21
C ARG A 104 -8.24 -5.68 -0.90
N ALA A 105 -7.49 -6.31 -1.79
CA ALA A 105 -6.89 -5.64 -2.93
C ALA A 105 -6.90 -6.51 -4.18
N GLY A 106 -7.01 -5.87 -5.34
CA GLY A 106 -6.90 -6.52 -6.65
C GLY A 106 -5.66 -6.03 -7.39
N LEU A 107 -5.24 -6.76 -8.44
CA LEU A 107 -4.11 -6.32 -9.26
C LEU A 107 -4.48 -5.07 -10.07
N GLY A 108 -3.64 -4.04 -9.97
CA GLY A 108 -3.67 -2.84 -10.78
C GLY A 108 -3.21 -3.09 -12.22
N GLU A 109 -2.81 -2.01 -12.88
CA GLU A 109 -2.21 -2.08 -14.22
C GLU A 109 -0.71 -2.30 -14.13
N ILE A 110 -0.12 -2.90 -15.17
CA ILE A 110 1.34 -2.93 -15.31
C ILE A 110 1.81 -1.49 -15.45
N GLN A 111 2.67 -1.08 -14.53
CA GLN A 111 3.35 0.21 -14.54
C GLN A 111 4.82 -0.01 -14.89
N GLN A 112 5.39 0.97 -15.58
CA GLN A 112 6.80 0.98 -15.94
C GLN A 112 7.51 2.07 -15.14
N SER A 113 8.48 1.67 -14.32
CA SER A 113 9.43 2.58 -13.69
C SER A 113 10.70 2.73 -14.56
N LEU A 114 11.66 3.52 -14.09
CA LEU A 114 12.97 3.67 -14.75
C LEU A 114 13.75 2.36 -14.88
N TYR A 115 13.50 1.39 -14.00
CA TYR A 115 14.34 0.18 -13.88
C TYR A 115 13.58 -1.12 -14.06
N GLU A 116 12.26 -1.12 -13.85
CA GLU A 116 11.45 -2.34 -13.86
C GLU A 116 9.99 -2.07 -14.19
N ASN A 117 9.31 -3.13 -14.64
CA ASN A 117 7.86 -3.18 -14.63
C ASN A 117 7.38 -3.71 -13.28
N PHE A 118 6.31 -3.14 -12.75
CA PHE A 118 5.68 -3.58 -11.51
C PHE A 118 4.16 -3.50 -11.65
N VAL A 119 3.43 -4.22 -10.78
CA VAL A 119 1.97 -4.15 -10.72
C VAL A 119 1.57 -3.86 -9.27
N PRO A 120 1.00 -2.69 -8.96
CA PRO A 120 0.51 -2.43 -7.62
C PRO A 120 -0.72 -3.25 -7.32
N LEU A 121 -0.90 -3.56 -6.05
CA LEU A 121 -2.18 -4.03 -5.51
C LEU A 121 -3.01 -2.79 -5.19
N VAL A 122 -4.22 -2.70 -5.72
CA VAL A 122 -5.12 -1.57 -5.50
C VAL A 122 -6.14 -1.97 -4.43
N VAL A 123 -6.15 -1.23 -3.33
CA VAL A 123 -7.11 -1.45 -2.23
C VAL A 123 -8.53 -1.27 -2.75
N GLN A 124 -9.38 -2.25 -2.43
CA GLN A 124 -10.82 -2.25 -2.69
C GLN A 124 -11.61 -2.03 -1.40
N GLU A 125 -11.06 -2.47 -0.25
CA GLU A 125 -11.70 -2.36 1.06
C GLU A 125 -10.66 -2.41 2.19
N VAL A 126 -10.83 -1.59 3.23
CA VAL A 126 -10.08 -1.68 4.49
C VAL A 126 -10.95 -2.39 5.53
N LEU A 127 -10.66 -3.67 5.79
CA LEU A 127 -11.51 -4.59 6.57
C LEU A 127 -11.54 -4.19 8.05
N GLN A 128 -12.72 -4.09 8.65
CA GLN A 128 -12.84 -3.84 10.10
C GLN A 128 -12.35 -5.05 10.90
N PRO A 129 -11.69 -4.85 12.05
CA PRO A 129 -11.50 -5.95 13.00
C PRO A 129 -12.88 -6.41 13.49
N ASP A 130 -13.09 -7.72 13.59
CA ASP A 130 -14.29 -8.28 14.21
C ASP A 130 -14.43 -7.67 15.63
N MET A 131 -15.56 -7.02 15.90
CA MET A 131 -15.90 -6.45 17.22
C MET A 131 -16.21 -7.54 18.23
#